data_AF-H2FU99-F1
#
_entry.id   AF-H2FU99-F1
#
_cell.length_a   1.000
_cell.length_b   1.000
_cell.length_c   1.000
_cell.angle_alpha   90.00
_cell.angle_beta   90.00
_cell.angle_gamma   90.00
#
_symmetry.space_group_name_H-M   'P 1'
#
loop_
_entity.id
_entity.type
_entity.pdbx_description
1 polymer ?
#
loop_
_entity_poly.entity_id
_entity_poly.type
_entity_poly.pdbx_seq_one_letter_code
_entity_poly.pdbx_strand_id
1 'polypeptide(L)'
;MKLNKRITINGEERHLVSDKWLLELSSAGRGFVTVQGSVQTNTLVHFDMGYGTTLHRWFTGVVSRAEPADNGHSRLLVKELSCALGFRFTMSQQHATFRSVITELAEETGLNFVLPSADYVDTPIPNFTTAGTGAQLLQNAGRAFQIPEFCWYQQPDGNIYAGSYQHSRWPSRAVSLEAELTSQQAGGNSLTMLVSPVIRPGALVNGQRITHLEFDGTNMTLRWQGKQKTAQQRQMEKSFPELAAGFHLPVFGQVVAASDTAQAGELNDPFRPRYAVDVQQLDENGQPDADVPVFKAVPVPVLFGGPEQGQFQYPVEGTLVELGFAFGRADQPFIRTLLGSGWSLPNIQPGEQLTQQRGEVYQRTDNAGNHTLATDQAIHHIAAQLSQQADDYQGEFGNQHTTVAQHSTEDVAGRKRIEALGAIELLAGDDLTLATLANLHQVTAGERVDVTGADYQHSVGGNSTTTIAGDEQRTTQGNTTEQITGTRSSTAQAQVIKGNSIVLGNGTHNLLALMISMMAEVQSALQKLDGHTHPNHNTPPNVQGQVASHAGNVGTIKGNLQSFTG
;
A
#
# COMPACT_ATOMS: atom_id res chain seq x y z
N MET A 1 65.97 -10.53 44.02
CA MET A 1 66.67 -10.67 42.71
C MET A 1 66.56 -9.34 41.96
N LYS A 2 67.60 -8.94 41.20
CA LYS A 2 67.56 -7.70 40.39
C LYS A 2 66.74 -7.92 39.12
N LEU A 3 65.82 -7.01 38.81
CA LEU A 3 65.08 -6.99 37.55
C LEU A 3 66.02 -6.50 36.44
N ASN A 4 66.23 -7.33 35.42
CA ASN A 4 66.99 -6.98 34.23
C ASN A 4 66.03 -6.50 33.14
N LYS A 5 66.44 -5.47 32.40
CA LYS A 5 65.64 -4.80 31.38
C LYS A 5 66.50 -4.55 30.15
N ARG A 6 65.92 -4.78 28.98
CA ARG A 6 66.54 -4.48 27.69
C ARG A 6 65.52 -3.78 26.81
N ILE A 7 65.94 -2.69 26.17
CA ILE A 7 65.15 -2.03 25.12
C ILE A 7 65.93 -2.08 23.81
N THR A 8 65.28 -2.54 22.76
CA THR A 8 65.82 -2.61 21.41
C THR A 8 64.96 -1.74 20.51
N ILE A 9 65.58 -0.79 19.82
CA ILE A 9 64.92 0.15 18.91
C ILE A 9 65.50 -0.07 17.52
N ASN A 10 64.64 -0.42 16.56
CA ASN A 10 65.04 -0.77 15.19
C ASN A 10 66.13 -1.85 15.12
N GLY A 11 66.06 -2.85 16.00
CA GLY A 11 67.04 -3.95 16.06
C GLY A 11 68.31 -3.65 16.88
N GLU A 12 68.55 -2.39 17.28
CA GLU A 12 69.71 -2.00 18.07
C GLU A 12 69.37 -1.84 19.56
N GLU A 13 70.17 -2.45 20.44
CA GLU A 13 70.04 -2.26 21.89
C GLU A 13 70.41 -0.82 22.27
N ARG A 14 69.55 -0.17 23.07
CA ARG A 14 69.78 1.19 23.57
C ARG A 14 69.89 1.19 25.08
N HIS A 15 70.73 2.06 25.63
CA HIS A 15 70.82 2.23 27.07
C HIS A 15 69.54 2.87 27.61
N LEU A 16 68.81 2.15 28.46
CA LEU A 16 67.56 2.59 29.09
C LEU A 16 67.85 3.28 30.43
N VAL A 17 67.48 4.56 30.54
CA VAL A 17 67.69 5.37 31.75
C VAL A 17 66.50 5.34 32.68
N SER A 18 65.30 5.48 32.11
CA SER A 18 64.04 5.45 32.88
C SER A 18 62.91 4.90 32.01
N ASP A 19 61.95 4.27 32.67
CA ASP A 19 60.82 3.64 32.02
C ASP A 19 59.58 3.60 32.90
N LYS A 20 58.48 4.05 32.31
CA LYS A 20 57.14 3.96 32.88
C LYS A 20 56.21 3.40 31.82
N TRP A 21 55.43 2.37 32.14
CA TRP A 21 54.53 1.73 31.18
C TRP A 21 53.12 1.65 31.72
N LEU A 22 52.16 1.74 30.82
CA LEU A 22 50.75 1.55 31.09
C LEU A 22 50.18 0.59 30.04
N LEU A 23 49.65 -0.53 30.48
CA LEU A 23 48.95 -1.50 29.63
C LEU A 23 47.50 -1.59 30.10
N GLU A 24 46.60 -1.70 29.14
CA GLU A 24 45.15 -1.72 29.38
C GLU A 24 44.54 -2.88 28.58
N LEU A 25 43.55 -3.55 29.15
CA LEU A 25 42.78 -4.57 28.44
C LEU A 25 41.89 -3.85 27.42
N SER A 26 41.94 -4.28 26.17
CA SER A 26 41.13 -3.68 25.09
C SER A 26 41.42 -2.20 24.82
N SER A 27 42.68 -1.80 25.02
CA SER A 27 43.24 -0.52 24.60
C SER A 27 44.73 -0.68 24.29
N ALA A 28 45.31 0.24 23.54
CA ALA A 28 46.72 0.18 23.19
C ALA A 28 47.60 0.61 24.36
N GLY A 29 48.50 -0.27 24.80
CA GLY A 29 49.50 0.05 25.81
C GLY A 29 50.45 1.16 25.37
N ARG A 30 51.01 1.88 26.35
CA ARG A 30 51.95 2.98 26.13
C ARG A 30 53.10 2.96 27.12
N GLY A 31 54.25 3.45 26.68
CA GLY A 31 55.45 3.61 27.50
C GLY A 31 56.03 5.01 27.37
N PHE A 32 56.51 5.54 28.48
CA PHE A 32 57.30 6.75 28.56
C PHE A 32 58.71 6.33 28.96
N VAL A 33 59.62 6.31 28.00
CA VAL A 33 60.99 5.79 28.20
C VAL A 33 62.02 6.84 27.84
N THR A 34 63.14 6.86 28.55
CA THR A 34 64.30 7.69 28.22
C THR A 34 65.46 6.80 27.82
N VAL A 35 66.00 6.99 26.62
CA VAL A 35 67.12 6.20 26.08
C VAL A 35 68.27 7.07 25.61
N GLN A 36 69.47 6.51 25.57
CA GLN A 36 70.65 7.20 25.02
C GLN A 36 70.62 7.23 23.47
N GLY A 37 70.93 8.38 22.89
CA GLY A 37 70.98 8.61 21.44
C GLY A 37 69.70 9.23 20.86
N SER A 38 69.79 9.63 19.59
CA SER A 38 68.64 10.13 18.82
C SER A 38 67.86 8.96 18.21
N VAL A 39 66.53 9.04 18.25
CA VAL A 39 65.62 7.99 17.78
C VAL A 39 64.56 8.60 16.87
N GLN A 40 64.31 7.95 15.73
CA GLN A 40 63.25 8.36 14.81
C GLN A 40 61.89 7.81 15.24
N THR A 41 60.83 8.58 15.00
CA THR A 41 59.44 8.11 15.14
C THR A 41 59.14 7.00 14.13
N ASN A 42 58.10 6.22 14.43
CA ASN A 42 57.65 5.07 13.63
C ASN A 42 58.69 3.94 13.51
N THR A 43 59.62 3.84 14.47
CA THR A 43 60.58 2.73 14.55
C THR A 43 60.09 1.68 15.54
N LEU A 44 60.34 0.40 15.23
CA LEU A 44 59.94 -0.74 16.05
C LEU A 44 60.69 -0.75 17.39
N VAL A 45 59.96 -1.00 18.47
CA VAL A 45 60.47 -1.06 19.84
C VAL A 45 60.14 -2.42 20.43
N HIS A 46 61.16 -3.05 20.98
CA HIS A 46 61.05 -4.25 21.78
C HIS A 46 61.56 -3.96 23.18
N PHE A 47 60.78 -4.33 24.19
CA PHE A 47 61.19 -4.26 25.58
C PHE A 47 61.10 -5.65 26.20
N ASP A 48 62.23 -6.14 26.66
CA ASP A 48 62.38 -7.43 27.30
C ASP A 48 62.71 -7.22 28.79
N MET A 49 62.07 -7.97 29.66
CA MET A 49 62.34 -7.93 31.10
C MET A 49 62.35 -9.32 31.73
N GLY A 50 63.06 -9.47 32.84
CA GLY A 50 63.11 -10.73 33.56
C GLY A 50 64.04 -10.72 34.77
N TYR A 51 64.04 -11.82 35.50
CA TYR A 51 64.91 -12.04 36.66
C TYR A 51 66.00 -13.04 36.31
N GLY A 52 67.23 -12.79 36.77
CA GLY A 52 68.37 -13.64 36.43
C GLY A 52 68.82 -13.47 34.98
N THR A 53 69.12 -14.57 34.29
CA THR A 53 69.63 -14.55 32.90
C THR A 53 68.53 -14.63 31.83
N THR A 54 67.29 -14.93 32.22
CA THR A 54 66.16 -15.09 31.30
C THR A 54 65.41 -13.76 31.15
N LEU A 55 65.40 -13.20 29.94
CA LEU A 55 64.57 -12.06 29.57
C LEU A 55 63.41 -12.54 28.70
N HIS A 56 62.21 -12.05 28.98
CA HIS A 56 61.02 -12.31 28.18
C HIS A 56 60.59 -11.03 27.48
N ARG A 57 60.15 -11.15 26.24
CA ARG A 57 59.45 -10.06 25.56
C ARG A 57 58.24 -9.65 26.38
N TRP A 58 58.18 -8.38 26.72
CA TRP A 58 57.07 -7.81 27.47
C TRP A 58 56.37 -6.70 26.69
N PHE A 59 57.06 -5.93 25.86
CA PHE A 59 56.41 -4.93 25.01
C PHE A 59 56.92 -5.02 23.59
N THR A 60 55.99 -4.96 22.63
CA THR A 60 56.28 -4.79 21.21
C THR A 60 55.44 -3.61 20.72
N GLY A 61 56.06 -2.63 20.09
CA GLY A 61 55.36 -1.43 19.68
C GLY A 61 56.19 -0.52 18.81
N VAL A 62 55.77 0.73 18.67
CA VAL A 62 56.44 1.74 17.85
C VAL A 62 56.68 3.03 18.62
N VAL A 63 57.72 3.76 18.23
CA VAL A 63 57.98 5.12 18.71
C VAL A 63 56.94 6.07 18.11
N SER A 64 55.94 6.48 18.89
CA SER A 64 54.91 7.43 18.43
C SER A 64 55.35 8.89 18.51
N ARG A 65 56.24 9.23 19.46
CA ARG A 65 56.84 10.56 19.62
C ARG A 65 58.24 10.40 20.18
N ALA A 66 59.18 11.20 19.68
CA ALA A 66 60.56 11.26 20.17
C ALA A 66 60.96 12.72 20.38
N GLU A 67 61.46 13.04 21.56
CA GLU A 67 61.89 14.39 21.93
C GLU A 67 63.32 14.36 22.48
N PRO A 68 64.18 15.32 22.10
CA PRO A 68 65.51 15.44 22.68
C PRO A 68 65.46 15.65 24.20
N ALA A 69 66.42 15.07 24.91
CA ALA A 69 66.63 15.24 26.34
C ALA A 69 68.12 15.51 26.66
N ASP A 70 68.41 15.94 27.88
CA ASP A 70 69.76 16.34 28.29
C ASP A 70 70.81 15.23 28.10
N ASN A 71 72.06 15.64 27.89
CA ASN A 71 73.23 14.75 27.79
C ASN A 71 73.12 13.70 26.66
N GLY A 72 72.51 14.04 25.54
CA GLY A 72 72.43 13.16 24.36
C GLY A 72 71.42 12.02 24.48
N HIS A 73 70.40 12.19 25.33
CA HIS A 73 69.30 11.24 25.48
C HIS A 73 68.06 11.69 24.67
N SER A 74 67.10 10.79 24.50
CA SER A 74 65.78 11.08 23.94
C SER A 74 64.69 10.54 24.86
N ARG A 75 63.63 11.34 25.08
CA ARG A 75 62.39 10.91 25.71
C ARG A 75 61.43 10.42 24.63
N LEU A 76 60.94 9.20 24.79
CA LEU A 76 60.10 8.54 23.82
C LEU A 76 58.72 8.25 24.42
N LEU A 77 57.68 8.55 23.65
CA LEU A 77 56.36 7.93 23.84
C LEU A 77 56.27 6.75 22.87
N VAL A 78 56.31 5.54 23.42
CA VAL A 78 56.13 4.31 22.67
C VAL A 78 54.72 3.80 22.86
N LYS A 79 54.12 3.23 21.82
CA LYS A 79 52.77 2.64 21.88
C LYS A 79 52.80 1.23 21.30
N GLU A 80 51.97 0.34 21.82
CA GLU A 80 51.76 -0.99 21.23
C GLU A 80 51.33 -0.85 19.76
N LEU A 81 51.60 -1.85 18.91
CA LEU A 81 51.20 -1.85 17.50
C LEU A 81 49.68 -1.68 17.36
N SER A 82 48.92 -2.20 18.33
CA SER A 82 47.48 -1.99 18.48
C SER A 82 47.06 -0.51 18.53
N CYS A 83 47.98 0.45 18.67
CA CYS A 83 47.67 1.87 18.52
C CYS A 83 47.13 2.23 17.14
N ALA A 84 47.39 1.42 16.11
CA ALA A 84 46.77 1.58 14.80
C ALA A 84 45.23 1.46 14.87
N LEU A 85 44.69 0.72 15.85
CA LEU A 85 43.25 0.65 16.12
C LEU A 85 42.66 1.96 16.66
N GLY A 86 43.49 2.95 16.99
CA GLY A 86 43.05 4.29 17.34
C GLY A 86 42.71 5.17 16.13
N PHE A 87 43.09 4.75 14.90
CA PHE A 87 42.73 5.47 13.68
C PHE A 87 41.30 5.16 13.24
N ARG A 88 40.75 6.07 12.43
CA ARG A 88 39.40 5.92 11.89
C ARG A 88 39.35 4.75 10.92
N PHE A 89 38.30 3.97 11.05
CA PHE A 89 38.01 2.78 10.27
C PHE A 89 36.51 2.77 9.93
N THR A 90 36.19 2.40 8.69
CA THR A 90 34.83 2.28 8.21
C THR A 90 34.68 0.98 7.47
N MET A 91 33.64 0.20 7.80
CA MET A 91 33.37 -1.08 7.17
C MET A 91 31.87 -1.28 7.07
N SER A 92 31.43 -1.92 6.00
CA SER A 92 30.06 -2.37 5.81
C SER A 92 30.06 -3.68 5.05
N GLN A 93 29.80 -4.79 5.76
CA GLN A 93 29.75 -6.14 5.20
C GLN A 93 28.36 -6.74 5.41
N GLN A 94 27.76 -7.28 4.34
CA GLN A 94 26.59 -8.17 4.44
C GLN A 94 27.05 -9.60 4.72
N HIS A 95 26.23 -10.37 5.44
CA HIS A 95 26.52 -11.77 5.79
C HIS A 95 27.90 -11.94 6.49
N ALA A 96 28.29 -10.93 7.27
CA ALA A 96 29.61 -10.85 7.87
C ALA A 96 29.81 -11.97 8.89
N THR A 97 31.03 -12.51 8.97
CA THR A 97 31.47 -13.36 10.08
C THR A 97 32.44 -12.57 10.94
N PHE A 98 32.62 -12.94 12.21
CA PHE A 98 33.63 -12.27 13.03
C PHE A 98 35.03 -12.43 12.41
N ARG A 99 35.30 -13.57 11.77
CA ARG A 99 36.53 -13.78 10.98
C ARG A 99 36.68 -12.76 9.85
N SER A 100 35.68 -12.57 9.00
CA SER A 100 35.79 -11.65 7.85
C SER A 100 36.00 -10.20 8.29
N VAL A 101 35.34 -9.78 9.37
CA VAL A 101 35.53 -8.45 9.98
C VAL A 101 36.97 -8.27 10.48
N ILE A 102 37.52 -9.28 11.16
CA ILE A 102 38.88 -9.20 11.69
C ILE A 102 39.92 -9.30 10.57
N THR A 103 39.67 -10.09 9.52
CA THR A 103 40.55 -10.19 8.36
C THR A 103 40.68 -8.85 7.63
N GLU A 104 39.57 -8.17 7.33
CA GLU A 104 39.63 -6.85 6.68
C GLU A 104 40.30 -5.80 7.58
N LEU A 105 40.01 -5.81 8.89
CA LEU A 105 40.72 -4.96 9.85
C LEU A 105 42.23 -5.25 9.88
N ALA A 106 42.64 -6.52 9.79
CA ALA A 106 44.04 -6.94 9.75
C ALA A 106 44.74 -6.44 8.48
N GLU A 107 44.10 -6.58 7.31
CA GLU A 107 44.62 -6.16 6.01
C GLU A 107 44.87 -4.65 5.95
N GLU A 108 43.92 -3.85 6.44
CA GLU A 108 44.04 -2.39 6.44
C GLU A 108 45.04 -1.86 7.47
N THR A 109 45.13 -2.49 8.64
CA THR A 109 46.01 -2.02 9.72
C THR A 109 47.42 -2.62 9.66
N GLY A 110 47.60 -3.71 8.92
CA GLY A 110 48.83 -4.52 8.95
C GLY A 110 49.03 -5.27 10.26
N LEU A 111 48.01 -5.36 11.12
CA LEU A 111 48.08 -6.06 12.40
C LEU A 111 47.76 -7.55 12.23
N ASN A 112 48.44 -8.39 12.99
CA ASN A 112 48.17 -9.83 12.99
C ASN A 112 47.21 -10.18 14.12
N PHE A 113 46.06 -10.79 13.78
CA PHE A 113 45.07 -11.21 14.76
C PHE A 113 45.09 -12.71 15.02
N VAL A 114 44.81 -13.09 16.27
CA VAL A 114 44.66 -14.46 16.72
C VAL A 114 43.22 -14.64 17.20
N LEU A 115 42.49 -15.49 16.49
CA LEU A 115 41.10 -15.83 16.80
C LEU A 115 41.04 -17.20 17.49
N PRO A 116 40.14 -17.40 18.46
CA PRO A 116 39.93 -18.72 19.04
C PRO A 116 39.20 -19.66 18.07
N SER A 117 39.25 -20.96 18.36
CA SER A 117 38.40 -21.95 17.69
C SER A 117 37.06 -22.00 18.43
N ALA A 118 36.08 -21.23 17.95
CA ALA A 118 34.74 -21.14 18.52
C ALA A 118 33.70 -20.83 17.43
N ASP A 119 32.48 -21.36 17.57
CA ASP A 119 31.44 -21.31 16.53
C ASP A 119 31.05 -19.88 16.12
N TYR A 120 31.03 -18.93 17.07
CA TYR A 120 30.71 -17.53 16.80
C TYR A 120 31.69 -16.87 15.81
N VAL A 121 32.90 -17.42 15.64
CA VAL A 121 33.92 -16.84 14.77
C VAL A 121 33.48 -16.89 13.31
N ASP A 122 32.77 -17.96 12.95
CA ASP A 122 32.37 -18.29 11.58
C ASP A 122 30.84 -18.22 11.37
N THR A 123 30.07 -17.94 12.42
CA THR A 123 28.61 -17.76 12.31
C THR A 123 28.30 -16.42 11.64
N PRO A 124 27.60 -16.41 10.48
CA PRO A 124 27.30 -15.17 9.77
C PRO A 124 26.15 -14.40 10.43
N ILE A 125 26.24 -13.07 10.42
CA ILE A 125 25.15 -12.15 10.79
C ILE A 125 24.65 -11.37 9.56
N PRO A 126 23.39 -10.89 9.52
CA PRO A 126 22.84 -10.24 8.34
C PRO A 126 23.66 -9.06 7.82
N ASN A 127 24.19 -8.24 8.74
CA ASN A 127 24.97 -7.06 8.41
C ASN A 127 25.91 -6.67 9.57
N PHE A 128 27.11 -6.21 9.25
CA PHE A 128 28.01 -5.52 10.17
C PHE A 128 28.44 -4.18 9.57
N THR A 129 28.20 -3.09 10.28
CA THR A 129 28.62 -1.75 9.85
C THR A 129 29.26 -1.00 11.02
N THR A 130 30.34 -0.28 10.73
CA THR A 130 31.03 0.57 11.70
C THR A 130 31.57 1.82 11.05
N ALA A 131 31.58 2.92 11.81
CA ALA A 131 32.20 4.18 11.45
C ALA A 131 32.78 4.81 12.72
N GLY A 132 34.02 4.48 13.02
CA GLY A 132 34.64 4.81 14.30
C GLY A 132 36.13 4.52 14.27
N THR A 133 36.71 4.20 15.42
CA THR A 133 38.08 3.67 15.48
C THR A 133 38.08 2.15 15.36
N GLY A 134 39.22 1.55 15.01
CA GLY A 134 39.38 0.09 15.04
C GLY A 134 39.05 -0.53 16.43
N ALA A 135 39.32 0.20 17.52
CA ALA A 135 38.94 -0.23 18.87
C ALA A 135 37.42 -0.25 19.07
N GLN A 136 36.70 0.77 18.57
CA GLN A 136 35.23 0.82 18.59
C GLN A 136 34.63 -0.26 17.68
N LEU A 137 35.24 -0.53 16.53
CA LEU A 137 34.87 -1.65 15.67
C LEU A 137 34.92 -2.97 16.44
N LEU A 138 36.04 -3.26 17.12
CA LEU A 138 36.17 -4.51 17.88
C LEU A 138 35.11 -4.62 18.98
N GLN A 139 34.85 -3.53 19.71
CA GLN A 139 33.79 -3.49 20.72
C GLN A 139 32.41 -3.78 20.11
N ASN A 140 32.09 -3.12 18.99
CA ASN A 140 30.83 -3.33 18.28
C ASN A 140 30.72 -4.75 17.71
N ALA A 141 31.83 -5.34 17.25
CA ALA A 141 31.88 -6.72 16.77
C ALA A 141 31.58 -7.71 17.91
N GLY A 142 32.17 -7.51 19.09
CA GLY A 142 31.86 -8.34 20.26
C GLY A 142 30.36 -8.39 20.56
N ARG A 143 29.66 -7.24 20.47
CA ARG A 143 28.21 -7.14 20.65
C ARG A 143 27.43 -7.75 19.48
N ALA A 144 27.78 -7.42 18.24
CA ALA A 144 27.07 -7.85 17.03
C ALA A 144 27.10 -9.38 16.83
N PHE A 145 28.22 -10.02 17.15
CA PHE A 145 28.38 -11.47 17.09
C PHE A 145 28.04 -12.17 18.41
N GLN A 146 27.48 -11.43 19.39
CA GLN A 146 27.07 -11.93 20.70
C GLN A 146 28.18 -12.74 21.42
N ILE A 147 29.43 -12.26 21.33
CA ILE A 147 30.60 -12.95 21.88
C ILE A 147 30.64 -12.74 23.41
N PRO A 148 30.51 -13.81 24.21
CA PRO A 148 30.44 -13.68 25.66
C PRO A 148 31.78 -13.18 26.22
N GLU A 149 31.72 -12.20 27.11
CA GLU A 149 32.90 -11.58 27.73
C GLU A 149 33.98 -11.19 26.70
N PHE A 150 33.57 -10.59 25.59
CA PHE A 150 34.48 -10.17 24.53
C PHE A 150 35.63 -9.32 25.07
N CYS A 151 36.85 -9.66 24.66
CA CYS A 151 38.03 -8.87 24.93
C CYS A 151 39.01 -8.94 23.75
N TRP A 152 39.83 -7.91 23.65
CA TRP A 152 41.01 -7.93 22.80
C TRP A 152 42.22 -7.37 23.53
N TYR A 153 43.42 -7.82 23.17
CA TYR A 153 44.67 -7.31 23.73
C TYR A 153 45.86 -7.71 22.86
N GLN A 154 46.91 -6.89 22.86
CA GLN A 154 48.17 -7.24 22.22
C GLN A 154 49.00 -8.18 23.10
N GLN A 155 49.42 -9.28 22.49
CA GLN A 155 50.37 -10.22 23.04
C GLN A 155 51.80 -9.67 22.95
N PRO A 156 52.74 -10.17 23.76
CA PRO A 156 54.10 -9.64 23.76
C PRO A 156 54.82 -9.74 22.41
N ASP A 157 54.47 -10.71 21.57
CA ASP A 157 55.01 -10.89 20.22
C ASP A 157 54.45 -9.89 19.19
N GLY A 158 53.46 -9.08 19.56
CA GLY A 158 52.81 -8.10 18.68
C GLY A 158 51.49 -8.59 18.08
N ASN A 159 51.15 -9.88 18.20
CA ASN A 159 49.87 -10.40 17.73
C ASN A 159 48.71 -9.91 18.63
N ILE A 160 47.52 -9.73 18.07
CA ILE A 160 46.35 -9.26 18.80
C ILE A 160 45.36 -10.39 18.97
N TYR A 161 45.07 -10.76 20.22
CA TYR A 161 43.94 -11.65 20.48
C TYR A 161 42.63 -10.86 20.38
N ALA A 162 41.60 -11.43 19.76
CA ALA A 162 40.23 -10.89 19.78
C ALA A 162 39.21 -12.04 19.89
N GLY A 163 38.36 -12.01 20.92
CA GLY A 163 37.37 -13.07 21.16
C GLY A 163 36.88 -13.12 22.60
N SER A 164 36.12 -14.17 22.94
CA SER A 164 35.64 -14.39 24.30
C SER A 164 36.79 -14.55 25.27
N TYR A 165 36.71 -13.91 26.44
CA TYR A 165 37.69 -14.10 27.50
C TYR A 165 37.94 -15.57 27.86
N GLN A 166 36.90 -16.40 27.85
CA GLN A 166 36.98 -17.83 28.19
C GLN A 166 37.84 -18.63 27.19
N HIS A 167 37.91 -18.17 25.95
CA HIS A 167 38.76 -18.76 24.91
C HIS A 167 40.15 -18.10 24.84
N SER A 168 40.43 -17.12 25.68
CA SER A 168 41.74 -16.50 25.78
C SER A 168 42.71 -17.41 26.55
N ARG A 169 43.98 -17.03 26.62
CA ARG A 169 44.99 -17.80 27.39
C ARG A 169 44.83 -17.68 28.91
N TRP A 170 44.07 -16.68 29.39
CA TRP A 170 44.09 -16.25 30.78
C TRP A 170 43.34 -17.16 31.77
N PRO A 171 42.17 -17.76 31.45
CA PRO A 171 41.45 -18.65 32.36
C PRO A 171 42.31 -19.80 32.90
N SER A 172 43.17 -20.38 32.05
CA SER A 172 44.09 -21.46 32.42
C SER A 172 45.35 -21.03 33.20
N ARG A 173 45.55 -19.73 33.44
CA ARG A 173 46.81 -19.14 33.97
C ARG A 173 46.55 -18.17 35.11
N ALA A 174 45.67 -18.54 36.03
CA ALA A 174 45.43 -17.76 37.23
C ALA A 174 46.70 -17.70 38.10
N VAL A 175 47.01 -16.51 38.61
CA VAL A 175 48.13 -16.24 39.50
C VAL A 175 47.58 -15.98 40.89
N SER A 176 48.11 -16.70 41.87
CA SER A 176 47.84 -16.44 43.29
C SER A 176 49.07 -15.77 43.90
N LEU A 177 48.86 -14.61 44.53
CA LEU A 177 49.89 -13.83 45.20
C LEU A 177 49.65 -13.87 46.70
N GLU A 178 50.70 -14.16 47.47
CA GLU A 178 50.68 -14.11 48.92
C GLU A 178 50.54 -12.67 49.43
N ALA A 179 49.79 -12.47 50.51
CA ALA A 179 49.44 -11.15 51.03
C ALA A 179 50.67 -10.30 51.40
N GLU A 180 51.75 -10.94 51.87
CA GLU A 180 53.00 -10.29 52.30
C GLU A 180 53.77 -9.61 51.15
N LEU A 181 53.51 -10.00 49.90
CA LEU A 181 54.17 -9.46 48.71
C LEU A 181 53.39 -8.30 48.07
N THR A 182 52.35 -7.82 48.75
CA THR A 182 51.40 -6.88 48.18
C THR A 182 51.06 -5.75 49.14
N SER A 183 50.96 -4.53 48.62
CA SER A 183 50.28 -3.43 49.32
C SER A 183 48.96 -3.14 48.62
N GLN A 184 47.85 -3.45 49.28
CA GLN A 184 46.53 -3.01 48.82
C GLN A 184 46.41 -1.50 49.06
N GLN A 185 46.12 -0.75 48.00
CA GLN A 185 45.86 0.69 48.09
C GLN A 185 44.36 0.98 48.23
N ALA A 186 44.06 2.19 48.72
CA ALA A 186 42.71 2.64 49.08
C ALA A 186 41.69 2.45 47.93
N GLY A 187 40.59 1.74 48.21
CA GLY A 187 39.48 1.50 47.28
C GLY A 187 39.24 0.03 46.88
N GLY A 188 40.12 -0.90 47.28
CA GLY A 188 39.90 -2.35 47.17
C GLY A 188 39.99 -2.96 45.75
N ASN A 189 40.24 -2.14 44.72
CA ASN A 189 40.32 -2.57 43.31
C ASN A 189 41.71 -2.39 42.69
N SER A 190 42.76 -2.24 43.52
CA SER A 190 44.14 -2.05 43.08
C SER A 190 45.13 -2.74 44.00
N LEU A 191 46.23 -3.22 43.43
CA LEU A 191 47.30 -3.96 44.11
C LEU A 191 48.66 -3.49 43.60
N THR A 192 49.57 -3.08 44.48
CA THR A 192 50.97 -2.80 44.10
C THR A 192 51.88 -3.93 44.56
N MET A 193 52.75 -4.39 43.66
CA MET A 193 53.72 -5.48 43.87
C MET A 193 55.02 -5.21 43.12
N LEU A 194 56.04 -6.04 43.35
CA LEU A 194 57.23 -6.07 42.50
C LEU A 194 56.85 -6.55 41.09
N VAL A 195 57.54 -6.01 40.08
CA VAL A 195 57.26 -6.32 38.68
C VAL A 195 57.30 -7.82 38.39
N SER A 196 56.23 -8.35 37.82
CA SER A 196 56.19 -9.74 37.33
C SER A 196 56.06 -9.76 35.80
N PRO A 197 57.06 -10.29 35.06
CA PRO A 197 57.03 -10.34 33.59
C PRO A 197 55.86 -11.15 33.02
N VAL A 198 55.24 -12.03 33.82
CA VAL A 198 54.14 -12.91 33.37
C VAL A 198 52.76 -12.28 33.51
N ILE A 199 52.63 -11.21 34.29
CA ILE A 199 51.35 -10.51 34.51
C ILE A 199 51.16 -9.44 33.43
N ARG A 200 49.99 -9.44 32.79
CA ARG A 200 49.53 -8.43 31.83
C ARG A 200 48.01 -8.22 31.99
N PRO A 201 47.44 -7.15 31.41
CA PRO A 201 45.99 -7.01 31.34
C PRO A 201 45.33 -8.27 30.75
N GLY A 202 44.23 -8.69 31.37
CA GLY A 202 43.53 -9.94 31.14
C GLY A 202 43.88 -11.05 32.14
N ALA A 203 45.03 -11.03 32.80
CA ALA A 203 45.40 -12.05 33.78
C ALA A 203 44.41 -12.11 34.96
N LEU A 204 44.15 -13.31 35.47
CA LEU A 204 43.44 -13.52 36.74
C LEU A 204 44.47 -13.49 37.86
N VAL A 205 44.41 -12.47 38.73
CA VAL A 205 45.28 -12.35 39.90
C VAL A 205 44.40 -12.36 41.14
N ASN A 206 44.59 -13.33 42.04
CA ASN A 206 43.73 -13.54 43.22
C ASN A 206 42.22 -13.56 42.89
N GLY A 207 41.87 -14.18 41.76
CA GLY A 207 40.49 -14.27 41.26
C GLY A 207 39.95 -13.00 40.60
N GLN A 208 40.75 -11.94 40.47
CA GLN A 208 40.34 -10.67 39.83
C GLN A 208 40.94 -10.54 38.44
N ARG A 209 40.13 -10.17 37.44
CA ARG A 209 40.59 -9.91 36.08
C ARG A 209 41.25 -8.53 36.00
N ILE A 210 42.56 -8.50 35.78
CA ILE A 210 43.30 -7.25 35.65
C ILE A 210 42.89 -6.54 34.37
N THR A 211 42.43 -5.30 34.48
CA THR A 211 42.05 -4.46 33.32
C THR A 211 43.09 -3.39 33.02
N HIS A 212 43.84 -2.93 34.03
CA HIS A 212 44.90 -1.95 33.85
C HIS A 212 46.15 -2.37 34.64
N LEU A 213 47.31 -2.10 34.07
CA LEU A 213 48.61 -2.37 34.66
C LEU A 213 49.49 -1.15 34.45
N GLU A 214 49.92 -0.53 35.54
CA GLU A 214 50.93 0.52 35.54
C GLU A 214 52.24 -0.05 36.06
N PHE A 215 53.32 0.28 35.39
CA PHE A 215 54.67 -0.08 35.75
C PHE A 215 55.45 1.21 35.94
N ASP A 216 56.22 1.30 37.02
CA ASP A 216 57.13 2.42 37.29
C ASP A 216 58.43 1.89 37.92
N GLY A 217 59.49 1.82 37.12
CA GLY A 217 60.79 1.30 37.55
C GLY A 217 60.77 -0.17 37.97
N THR A 218 60.55 -0.46 39.25
CA THR A 218 60.56 -1.83 39.82
C THR A 218 59.23 -2.23 40.45
N ASN A 219 58.26 -1.31 40.47
CA ASN A 219 56.93 -1.52 41.01
C ASN A 219 55.91 -1.66 39.88
N MET A 220 54.92 -2.52 40.10
CA MET A 220 53.79 -2.74 39.23
C MET A 220 52.50 -2.57 40.03
N THR A 221 51.60 -1.73 39.53
CA THR A 221 50.27 -1.51 40.10
C THR A 221 49.23 -2.12 39.17
N LEU A 222 48.55 -3.14 39.65
CA LEU A 222 47.46 -3.82 38.98
C LEU A 222 46.13 -3.18 39.39
N ARG A 223 45.21 -3.00 38.44
CA ARG A 223 43.83 -2.58 38.71
C ARG A 223 42.86 -3.49 37.98
N TRP A 224 41.70 -3.70 38.58
CA TRP A 224 40.59 -4.45 37.99
C TRP A 224 39.29 -3.68 38.15
N GLN A 225 38.27 -4.08 37.41
CA GLN A 225 36.95 -3.51 37.56
C GLN A 225 36.26 -4.17 38.76
N GLY A 226 35.88 -3.36 39.75
CA GLY A 226 35.08 -3.85 40.88
C GLY A 226 33.65 -4.18 40.46
N LYS A 227 32.92 -4.95 41.30
CA LYS A 227 31.50 -5.25 41.09
C LYS A 227 30.58 -4.02 41.13
N GLN A 228 31.07 -2.91 41.68
CA GLN A 228 30.32 -1.68 41.83
C GLN A 228 30.57 -0.76 40.62
N LYS A 229 29.50 -0.17 40.09
CA LYS A 229 29.59 0.92 39.10
C LYS A 229 30.51 2.03 39.61
N THR A 230 31.23 2.68 38.70
CA THR A 230 32.14 3.77 39.08
C THR A 230 31.36 4.92 39.73
N ALA A 231 32.02 5.74 40.56
CA ALA A 231 31.36 6.89 41.19
C ALA A 231 30.75 7.82 40.12
N GLN A 232 31.47 8.04 39.03
CA GLN A 232 31.01 8.84 37.90
C GLN A 232 29.79 8.23 37.21
N GLN A 233 29.80 6.91 36.97
CA GLN A 233 28.65 6.24 36.36
C GLN A 233 27.40 6.33 37.25
N ARG A 234 27.53 6.08 38.56
CA ARG A 234 26.41 6.22 39.50
C ARG A 234 25.88 7.65 39.58
N GLN A 235 26.77 8.63 39.55
CA GLN A 235 26.37 10.03 39.53
C GLN A 235 25.62 10.37 38.24
N MET A 236 26.10 9.89 37.09
CA MET A 236 25.44 10.09 35.80
C MET A 236 24.06 9.44 35.78
N GLU A 237 23.95 8.16 36.12
CA GLU A 237 22.67 7.44 36.16
C GLU A 237 21.68 8.04 37.18
N LYS A 238 22.18 8.63 38.27
CA LYS A 238 21.34 9.35 39.25
C LYS A 238 20.84 10.70 38.71
N SER A 239 21.70 11.43 38.01
CA SER A 239 21.34 12.73 37.42
C SER A 239 20.49 12.59 36.16
N PHE A 240 20.64 11.46 35.45
CA PHE A 240 20.04 11.18 34.15
C PHE A 240 19.44 9.75 34.15
N PRO A 241 18.29 9.55 34.82
CA PRO A 241 17.67 8.23 34.92
C PRO A 241 17.29 7.63 33.55
N GLU A 242 17.05 8.45 32.53
CA GLU A 242 16.81 8.04 31.15
C GLU A 242 18.05 7.42 30.48
N LEU A 243 19.26 7.83 30.90
CA LEU A 243 20.49 7.17 30.49
C LEU A 243 20.63 5.82 31.18
N ALA A 244 20.23 5.74 32.46
CA ALA A 244 20.24 4.50 33.22
C ALA A 244 19.24 3.47 32.66
N ALA A 245 18.08 3.92 32.20
CA ALA A 245 17.02 3.11 31.63
C ALA A 245 17.17 2.86 30.12
N GLY A 246 18.13 3.51 29.45
CA GLY A 246 18.37 3.32 28.01
C GLY A 246 17.38 4.01 27.07
N PHE A 247 16.45 4.83 27.57
CA PHE A 247 15.38 5.47 26.76
C PHE A 247 15.87 6.48 25.73
N HIS A 248 17.14 6.87 25.79
CA HIS A 248 17.80 7.69 24.78
C HIS A 248 18.18 6.92 23.51
N LEU A 249 18.16 5.58 23.57
CA LEU A 249 18.39 4.69 22.44
C LEU A 249 17.05 4.24 21.84
N PRO A 250 17.01 3.84 20.56
CA PRO A 250 15.86 3.12 20.02
C PRO A 250 15.61 1.85 20.83
N VAL A 251 14.39 1.71 21.35
CA VAL A 251 13.93 0.51 22.05
C VAL A 251 12.93 -0.20 21.15
N PHE A 252 13.17 -1.47 20.84
CA PHE A 252 12.22 -2.25 20.05
C PHE A 252 11.27 -3.02 20.95
N GLY A 253 10.07 -3.23 20.43
CA GLY A 253 9.01 -4.01 21.08
C GLY A 253 8.21 -4.79 20.05
N GLN A 254 7.44 -5.74 20.52
CA GLN A 254 6.51 -6.52 19.71
C GLN A 254 5.07 -6.28 20.18
N VAL A 255 4.17 -6.03 19.24
CA VAL A 255 2.73 -5.86 19.52
C VAL A 255 2.15 -7.18 20.02
N VAL A 256 1.46 -7.13 21.16
CA VAL A 256 0.80 -8.29 21.77
C VAL A 256 -0.70 -8.31 21.44
N ALA A 257 -1.36 -7.16 21.47
CA ALA A 257 -2.79 -7.05 21.17
C ALA A 257 -3.20 -5.59 20.91
N ALA A 258 -4.33 -5.40 20.23
CA ALA A 258 -5.04 -4.13 20.27
C ALA A 258 -5.59 -3.89 21.69
N SER A 259 -5.36 -2.70 22.25
CA SER A 259 -5.71 -2.39 23.64
C SER A 259 -7.18 -2.01 23.82
N ASP A 260 -7.77 -1.35 22.82
CA ASP A 260 -9.16 -0.90 22.82
C ASP A 260 -9.65 -0.75 21.36
N THR A 261 -10.91 -0.35 21.19
CA THR A 261 -11.50 0.05 19.92
C THR A 261 -12.03 1.48 20.02
N ALA A 262 -12.13 2.18 18.88
CA ALA A 262 -12.63 3.55 18.81
C ALA A 262 -13.97 3.61 18.08
N GLN A 263 -14.87 4.48 18.56
CA GLN A 263 -16.09 4.87 17.88
C GLN A 263 -16.06 6.36 17.50
N ALA A 264 -16.88 6.76 16.52
CA ALA A 264 -16.94 8.15 16.04
C ALA A 264 -17.25 9.13 17.18
N GLY A 265 -16.55 10.26 17.22
CA GLY A 265 -16.66 11.29 18.26
C GLY A 265 -15.98 10.97 19.59
N GLU A 266 -15.46 9.75 19.79
CA GLU A 266 -14.73 9.43 21.02
C GLU A 266 -13.35 10.09 21.06
N LEU A 267 -13.00 10.63 22.23
CA LEU A 267 -11.69 11.25 22.45
C LEU A 267 -10.60 10.17 22.59
N ASN A 268 -9.45 10.42 21.94
CA ASN A 268 -8.22 9.68 22.13
C ASN A 268 -7.27 10.54 22.99
N ASP A 269 -7.20 10.24 24.29
CA ASP A 269 -6.42 11.02 25.27
C ASP A 269 -5.47 10.12 26.08
N PRO A 270 -4.52 10.68 26.84
CA PRO A 270 -3.58 9.87 27.63
C PRO A 270 -4.22 9.02 28.74
N PHE A 271 -5.43 9.36 29.20
CA PHE A 271 -6.14 8.59 30.23
C PHE A 271 -6.81 7.36 29.62
N ARG A 272 -7.33 7.47 28.39
CA ARG A 272 -7.86 6.36 27.60
C ARG A 272 -7.42 6.48 26.14
N PRO A 273 -6.20 6.03 25.81
CA PRO A 273 -5.72 6.04 24.43
C PRO A 273 -6.39 4.89 23.68
N ARG A 274 -7.45 5.19 22.94
CA ARG A 274 -8.27 4.21 22.21
C ARG A 274 -7.57 3.66 20.98
N TYR A 275 -6.76 4.49 20.33
CA TYR A 275 -5.92 4.07 19.21
C TYR A 275 -4.54 3.67 19.73
N ALA A 276 -4.50 2.52 20.41
CA ALA A 276 -3.33 2.03 21.11
C ALA A 276 -3.23 0.50 21.07
N VAL A 277 -2.02 0.00 21.32
CA VAL A 277 -1.71 -1.42 21.40
C VAL A 277 -0.85 -1.75 22.61
N ASP A 278 -0.92 -3.00 23.05
CA ASP A 278 -0.07 -3.53 24.10
C ASP A 278 1.26 -3.98 23.48
N VAL A 279 2.39 -3.64 24.11
CA VAL A 279 3.73 -3.89 23.57
C VAL A 279 4.63 -4.58 24.59
N GLN A 280 5.23 -5.70 24.20
CA GLN A 280 6.31 -6.35 24.95
C GLN A 280 7.65 -5.81 24.45
N GLN A 281 8.47 -5.22 25.32
CA GLN A 281 9.82 -4.77 24.96
C GLN A 281 10.73 -5.96 24.63
N LEU A 282 11.62 -5.75 23.66
CA LEU A 282 12.66 -6.70 23.26
C LEU A 282 14.03 -6.30 23.83
N ASP A 283 14.87 -7.29 24.06
CA ASP A 283 16.29 -7.11 24.38
C ASP A 283 17.11 -6.71 23.15
N GLU A 284 18.42 -6.50 23.33
CA GLU A 284 19.33 -6.12 22.24
C GLU A 284 19.51 -7.20 21.16
N ASN A 285 19.07 -8.42 21.42
CA ASN A 285 19.12 -9.56 20.52
C ASN A 285 17.76 -9.84 19.85
N GLY A 286 16.75 -9.00 20.10
CA GLY A 286 15.41 -9.12 19.55
C GLY A 286 14.54 -10.18 20.22
N GLN A 287 14.90 -10.67 21.41
CA GLN A 287 14.08 -11.58 22.20
C GLN A 287 13.20 -10.80 23.19
N PRO A 288 12.01 -11.29 23.56
CA PRO A 288 11.20 -10.67 24.60
C PRO A 288 11.97 -10.51 25.91
N ASP A 289 12.04 -9.28 26.41
CA ASP A 289 12.69 -8.97 27.68
C ASP A 289 11.77 -9.39 28.83
N ALA A 290 12.07 -10.54 29.46
CA ALA A 290 11.25 -11.12 30.53
C ALA A 290 11.29 -10.30 31.84
N ASP A 291 12.27 -9.42 31.99
CA ASP A 291 12.39 -8.55 33.17
C ASP A 291 11.52 -7.29 33.04
N VAL A 292 10.98 -7.01 31.84
CA VAL A 292 10.15 -5.84 31.54
C VAL A 292 8.69 -6.26 31.33
N PRO A 293 7.73 -5.69 32.09
CA PRO A 293 6.32 -6.00 31.90
C PRO A 293 5.79 -5.45 30.56
N VAL A 294 4.70 -6.05 30.07
CA VAL A 294 3.99 -5.54 28.90
C VAL A 294 3.52 -4.11 29.14
N PHE A 295 3.93 -3.19 28.27
CA PHE A 295 3.42 -1.83 28.23
C PHE A 295 1.99 -1.84 27.71
N LYS A 296 1.06 -1.31 28.50
CA LYS A 296 -0.37 -1.29 28.17
C LYS A 296 -0.74 -0.01 27.45
N ALA A 297 -1.62 -0.15 26.45
CA ALA A 297 -2.24 0.97 25.76
C ALA A 297 -1.23 2.01 25.26
N VAL A 298 -0.17 1.54 24.60
CA VAL A 298 0.84 2.39 23.97
C VAL A 298 0.24 3.01 22.70
N PRO A 299 0.17 4.35 22.58
CA PRO A 299 -0.44 4.99 21.43
C PRO A 299 0.24 4.62 20.11
N VAL A 300 -0.58 4.31 19.09
CA VAL A 300 -0.12 4.03 17.72
C VAL A 300 0.02 5.37 16.95
N PRO A 301 1.08 5.55 16.15
CA PRO A 301 1.26 6.77 15.37
C PRO A 301 0.17 6.90 14.29
N VAL A 302 -0.27 8.13 14.06
CA VAL A 302 -1.12 8.50 12.93
C VAL A 302 -0.22 9.13 11.86
N LEU A 303 -0.11 8.50 10.68
CA LEU A 303 0.83 8.91 9.63
C LEU A 303 0.56 10.34 9.12
N PHE A 304 -0.72 10.66 8.89
CA PHE A 304 -1.23 11.99 8.59
C PHE A 304 -2.65 12.06 9.13
N GLY A 305 -3.03 13.16 9.81
CA GLY A 305 -4.34 13.23 10.44
C GLY A 305 -4.68 14.55 11.13
N GLY A 306 -5.88 14.56 11.70
CA GLY A 306 -6.52 15.63 12.47
C GLY A 306 -7.75 15.07 13.20
N PRO A 307 -8.55 15.90 13.91
CA PRO A 307 -9.80 15.44 14.52
C PRO A 307 -10.71 14.79 13.46
N GLU A 308 -11.04 13.50 13.67
CA GLU A 308 -11.83 12.67 12.75
C GLU A 308 -11.26 12.52 11.32
N GLN A 309 -9.95 12.71 11.13
CA GLN A 309 -9.29 12.69 9.83
C GLN A 309 -7.96 11.91 9.89
N GLY A 310 -7.64 11.15 8.84
CA GLY A 310 -6.33 10.50 8.68
C GLY A 310 -6.41 9.07 8.17
N GLN A 311 -5.24 8.41 8.10
CA GLN A 311 -5.13 6.98 7.81
C GLN A 311 -4.91 6.21 9.12
N PHE A 312 -5.89 5.38 9.49
CA PHE A 312 -5.87 4.59 10.72
C PHE A 312 -5.83 3.11 10.38
N GLN A 313 -4.85 2.40 10.93
CA GLN A 313 -4.72 0.96 10.81
C GLN A 313 -4.00 0.41 12.04
N TYR A 314 -4.70 -0.43 12.80
CA TYR A 314 -4.08 -1.12 13.92
C TYR A 314 -2.99 -2.06 13.40
N PRO A 315 -1.78 -2.05 14.00
CA PRO A 315 -0.80 -3.07 13.73
C PRO A 315 -1.33 -4.42 14.24
N VAL A 316 -1.07 -5.48 13.48
CA VAL A 316 -1.44 -6.84 13.89
C VAL A 316 -0.52 -7.33 15.02
N GLU A 317 -1.01 -8.29 15.81
CA GLU A 317 -0.18 -9.00 16.79
C GLU A 317 1.10 -9.55 16.13
N GLY A 318 2.21 -9.45 16.85
CA GLY A 318 3.53 -9.83 16.38
C GLY A 318 4.28 -8.74 15.60
N THR A 319 3.65 -7.61 15.28
CA THR A 319 4.31 -6.48 14.59
C THR A 319 5.48 -5.92 15.41
N LEU A 320 6.64 -5.76 14.77
CA LEU A 320 7.81 -5.12 15.38
C LEU A 320 7.64 -3.60 15.37
N VAL A 321 7.88 -2.97 16.53
CA VAL A 321 7.68 -1.52 16.71
C VAL A 321 8.87 -0.89 17.43
N GLU A 322 9.10 0.39 17.15
CA GLU A 322 10.01 1.22 17.92
C GLU A 322 9.23 1.99 18.99
N LEU A 323 9.62 1.83 20.25
CA LEU A 323 9.12 2.58 21.39
C LEU A 323 9.91 3.89 21.54
N GLY A 324 9.16 4.99 21.64
CA GLY A 324 9.65 6.27 22.11
C GLY A 324 9.13 6.56 23.52
N PHE A 325 9.92 7.27 24.32
CA PHE A 325 9.54 7.72 25.66
C PHE A 325 9.54 9.24 25.67
N ALA A 326 8.36 9.85 25.71
CA ALA A 326 8.23 11.31 25.64
C ALA A 326 9.00 11.95 26.80
N PHE A 327 9.85 12.93 26.49
CA PHE A 327 10.72 13.61 27.48
C PHE A 327 11.63 12.67 28.29
N GLY A 328 11.89 11.45 27.82
CA GLY A 328 12.65 10.43 28.57
C GLY A 328 11.88 9.82 29.74
N ARG A 329 10.55 9.95 29.78
CA ARG A 329 9.69 9.43 30.85
C ARG A 329 9.18 8.03 30.56
N ALA A 330 9.36 7.12 31.52
CA ALA A 330 8.86 5.75 31.43
C ALA A 330 7.32 5.66 31.37
N ASP A 331 6.60 6.63 31.95
CA ASP A 331 5.14 6.65 31.99
C ASP A 331 4.48 7.21 30.71
N GLN A 332 5.28 7.65 29.74
CA GLN A 332 4.79 8.19 28.47
C GLN A 332 5.40 7.47 27.26
N PRO A 333 5.23 6.14 27.16
CA PRO A 333 5.62 5.41 25.97
C PRO A 333 4.67 5.74 24.81
N PHE A 334 5.21 5.77 23.60
CA PHE A 334 4.43 5.83 22.36
C PHE A 334 5.15 5.04 21.28
N ILE A 335 4.43 4.53 20.30
CA ILE A 335 5.07 3.92 19.13
C ILE A 335 5.55 5.03 18.21
N ARG A 336 6.86 5.06 17.96
CA ARG A 336 7.48 6.00 17.03
C ARG A 336 7.38 5.51 15.60
N THR A 337 7.64 4.22 15.39
CA THR A 337 7.76 3.60 14.06
C THR A 337 7.22 2.18 14.08
N LEU A 338 6.46 1.79 13.05
CA LEU A 338 6.10 0.40 12.75
C LEU A 338 7.13 -0.17 11.77
N LEU A 339 7.67 -1.35 12.04
CA LEU A 339 8.70 -1.99 11.22
C LEU A 339 8.13 -3.22 10.53
N GLY A 340 8.13 -3.23 9.19
CA GLY A 340 7.62 -4.33 8.37
C GLY A 340 8.54 -5.57 8.30
N SER A 341 9.43 -5.74 9.26
CA SER A 341 10.36 -6.87 9.31
C SER A 341 9.61 -8.19 9.52
N GLY A 342 9.94 -9.20 8.71
CA GLY A 342 9.31 -10.52 8.78
C GLY A 342 7.95 -10.63 8.06
N TRP A 343 7.47 -9.57 7.40
CA TRP A 343 6.23 -9.61 6.63
C TRP A 343 6.43 -10.13 5.22
N SER A 344 5.42 -10.82 4.70
CA SER A 344 5.29 -11.03 3.25
C SER A 344 4.87 -9.71 2.60
N LEU A 345 5.70 -9.20 1.70
CA LEU A 345 5.42 -7.94 1.01
C LEU A 345 4.46 -8.14 -0.16
N PRO A 346 3.59 -7.16 -0.47
CA PRO A 346 2.83 -7.17 -1.71
C PRO A 346 3.76 -7.02 -2.92
N ASN A 347 3.28 -7.41 -4.11
CA ASN A 347 4.01 -7.13 -5.34
C ASN A 347 3.94 -5.63 -5.64
N ILE A 348 5.07 -4.95 -5.49
CA ILE A 348 5.23 -3.51 -5.74
C ILE A 348 6.53 -3.26 -6.47
N GLN A 349 6.49 -2.40 -7.48
CA GLN A 349 7.65 -1.98 -8.26
C GLN A 349 8.07 -0.55 -7.89
N PRO A 350 9.34 -0.16 -8.09
CA PRO A 350 9.77 1.21 -7.92
C PRO A 350 8.91 2.20 -8.72
N GLY A 351 8.45 3.28 -8.07
CA GLY A 351 7.61 4.31 -8.68
C GLY A 351 6.10 4.12 -8.48
N GLU A 352 5.65 2.95 -8.05
CA GLU A 352 4.24 2.68 -7.79
C GLU A 352 3.78 3.20 -6.43
N GLN A 353 2.47 3.48 -6.31
CA GLN A 353 1.81 3.75 -5.04
C GLN A 353 0.78 2.67 -4.76
N LEU A 354 0.83 2.08 -3.57
CA LEU A 354 -0.04 0.97 -3.18
C LEU A 354 -0.54 1.15 -1.74
N THR A 355 -1.87 1.16 -1.58
CA THR A 355 -2.53 0.94 -0.29
C THR A 355 -3.29 -0.38 -0.38
N GLN A 356 -2.92 -1.36 0.45
CA GLN A 356 -3.42 -2.73 0.33
C GLN A 356 -3.78 -3.30 1.70
N GLN A 357 -4.96 -3.91 1.79
CA GLN A 357 -5.39 -4.67 2.97
C GLN A 357 -5.14 -6.18 2.79
N ARG A 358 -5.38 -6.72 1.58
CA ARG A 358 -4.99 -8.07 1.12
C ARG A 358 -4.86 -8.07 -0.40
N GLY A 359 -4.33 -9.15 -1.00
CA GLY A 359 -3.98 -9.18 -2.43
C GLY A 359 -5.09 -8.77 -3.41
N GLU A 360 -6.36 -9.01 -3.06
CA GLU A 360 -7.53 -8.69 -3.90
C GLU A 360 -8.22 -7.37 -3.51
N VAL A 361 -7.77 -6.72 -2.42
CA VAL A 361 -8.38 -5.49 -1.89
C VAL A 361 -7.30 -4.41 -1.76
N TYR A 362 -7.25 -3.55 -2.77
CA TYR A 362 -6.20 -2.53 -2.90
C TYR A 362 -6.63 -1.31 -3.69
N GLN A 363 -5.89 -0.22 -3.48
CA GLN A 363 -5.83 0.93 -4.36
C GLN A 363 -4.39 1.08 -4.85
N ARG A 364 -4.20 1.07 -6.18
CA ARG A 364 -2.89 1.11 -6.82
C ARG A 364 -2.82 2.20 -7.88
N THR A 365 -1.68 2.87 -7.93
CA THR A 365 -1.23 3.67 -9.07
C THR A 365 0.04 3.03 -9.61
N ASP A 366 0.00 2.55 -10.85
CA ASP A 366 1.18 1.95 -11.48
C ASP A 366 2.15 3.02 -12.02
N ASN A 367 3.31 2.58 -12.52
CA ASN A 367 4.33 3.49 -13.05
C ASN A 367 3.90 4.22 -14.35
N ALA A 368 2.88 3.72 -15.06
CA ALA A 368 2.30 4.39 -16.23
C ALA A 368 1.23 5.42 -15.84
N GLY A 369 0.84 5.49 -14.56
CA GLY A 369 -0.20 6.36 -14.05
C GLY A 369 -1.61 5.75 -14.10
N ASN A 370 -1.74 4.45 -14.38
CA ASN A 370 -3.03 3.78 -14.30
C ASN A 370 -3.45 3.66 -12.84
N HIS A 371 -4.70 4.03 -12.55
CA HIS A 371 -5.29 3.87 -11.23
C HIS A 371 -6.23 2.66 -11.23
N THR A 372 -6.11 1.83 -10.20
CA THR A 372 -7.00 0.67 -9.99
C THR A 372 -7.50 0.66 -8.56
N LEU A 373 -8.82 0.56 -8.40
CA LEU A 373 -9.50 0.30 -7.14
C LEU A 373 -10.14 -1.09 -7.23
N ALA A 374 -9.67 -2.03 -6.42
CA ALA A 374 -10.13 -3.41 -6.41
C ALA A 374 -10.68 -3.80 -5.04
N THR A 375 -11.81 -4.52 -5.03
CA THR A 375 -12.41 -5.13 -3.85
C THR A 375 -13.22 -6.36 -4.25
N ASP A 376 -13.32 -7.33 -3.34
CA ASP A 376 -14.13 -8.53 -3.47
C ASP A 376 -15.51 -8.37 -2.79
N GLN A 377 -15.85 -7.16 -2.33
CA GLN A 377 -17.11 -6.81 -1.67
C GLN A 377 -17.77 -5.62 -2.38
N ALA A 378 -18.27 -4.63 -1.63
CA ALA A 378 -18.99 -3.48 -2.16
C ALA A 378 -18.10 -2.23 -2.28
N ILE A 379 -18.43 -1.38 -3.25
CA ILE A 379 -17.96 0.01 -3.36
C ILE A 379 -19.18 0.92 -3.24
N HIS A 380 -19.11 1.94 -2.38
CA HIS A 380 -20.15 2.95 -2.24
C HIS A 380 -19.59 4.34 -2.56
N HIS A 381 -20.15 5.01 -3.57
CA HIS A 381 -19.87 6.42 -3.85
C HIS A 381 -21.02 7.28 -3.31
N ILE A 382 -20.75 8.03 -2.23
CA ILE A 382 -21.72 8.95 -1.62
C ILE A 382 -21.16 10.36 -1.76
N ALA A 383 -21.84 11.18 -2.55
CA ALA A 383 -21.39 12.54 -2.84
C ALA A 383 -22.59 13.47 -3.08
N ALA A 384 -22.42 14.76 -2.81
CA ALA A 384 -23.37 15.79 -3.24
C ALA A 384 -23.36 15.96 -4.77
N GLN A 385 -22.19 15.76 -5.39
CA GLN A 385 -22.00 15.76 -6.85
C GLN A 385 -20.97 14.69 -7.21
N LEU A 386 -21.29 13.83 -8.17
CA LEU A 386 -20.37 12.87 -8.78
C LEU A 386 -20.22 13.23 -10.26
N SER A 387 -18.99 13.49 -10.71
CA SER A 387 -18.67 13.79 -12.12
C SER A 387 -17.73 12.73 -12.65
N GLN A 388 -18.02 12.22 -13.85
CA GLN A 388 -17.20 11.24 -14.54
C GLN A 388 -17.04 11.69 -15.99
N GLN A 389 -15.80 11.77 -16.44
CA GLN A 389 -15.46 12.20 -17.79
C GLN A 389 -14.35 11.30 -18.33
N ALA A 390 -14.58 10.71 -19.50
CA ALA A 390 -13.64 9.86 -20.21
C ALA A 390 -13.91 9.93 -21.71
N ASP A 391 -12.88 9.72 -22.53
CA ASP A 391 -13.03 9.61 -23.99
C ASP A 391 -13.66 8.27 -24.40
N ASP A 392 -13.37 7.22 -23.63
CA ASP A 392 -13.99 5.90 -23.73
C ASP A 392 -14.41 5.41 -22.33
N TYR A 393 -15.69 5.05 -22.19
CA TYR A 393 -16.27 4.55 -20.94
C TYR A 393 -16.91 3.18 -21.21
N GLN A 394 -16.35 2.14 -20.59
CA GLN A 394 -16.82 0.77 -20.69
C GLN A 394 -17.28 0.29 -19.32
N GLY A 395 -18.46 -0.34 -19.27
CA GLY A 395 -19.02 -0.94 -18.06
C GLY A 395 -19.58 -2.31 -18.37
N GLU A 396 -19.15 -3.31 -17.59
CA GLU A 396 -19.66 -4.68 -17.65
C GLU A 396 -20.38 -4.99 -16.34
N PHE A 397 -21.67 -5.26 -16.43
CA PHE A 397 -22.52 -5.45 -15.24
C PHE A 397 -23.32 -6.75 -15.37
N GLY A 398 -23.37 -7.54 -14.30
CA GLY A 398 -24.32 -8.67 -14.21
C GLY A 398 -25.77 -8.21 -14.04
N ASN A 399 -25.97 -7.11 -13.30
CA ASN A 399 -27.25 -6.43 -13.13
C ASN A 399 -27.01 -4.92 -12.99
N GLN A 400 -27.86 -4.10 -13.60
CA GLN A 400 -27.83 -2.65 -13.46
C GLN A 400 -29.22 -2.14 -13.11
N HIS A 401 -29.33 -1.39 -12.02
CA HIS A 401 -30.56 -0.76 -11.57
C HIS A 401 -30.29 0.71 -11.23
N THR A 402 -31.09 1.60 -11.78
CA THR A 402 -30.97 3.05 -11.57
C THR A 402 -32.32 3.59 -11.14
N THR A 403 -32.36 4.29 -10.00
CA THR A 403 -33.52 5.07 -9.57
C THR A 403 -33.15 6.55 -9.61
N VAL A 404 -33.91 7.34 -10.36
CA VAL A 404 -33.69 8.78 -10.50
C VAL A 404 -34.90 9.52 -9.95
N ALA A 405 -34.71 10.32 -8.91
CA ALA A 405 -35.81 11.02 -8.24
C ALA A 405 -36.35 12.22 -9.04
N GLN A 406 -35.56 12.75 -9.96
CA GLN A 406 -35.92 13.90 -10.80
C GLN A 406 -35.79 13.52 -12.29
N HIS A 407 -34.86 14.15 -13.01
CA HIS A 407 -34.72 13.97 -14.45
C HIS A 407 -33.54 13.07 -14.80
N SER A 408 -33.74 12.19 -15.78
CA SER A 408 -32.68 11.40 -16.42
C SER A 408 -32.62 11.81 -17.88
N THR A 409 -31.53 12.47 -18.28
CA THR A 409 -31.32 12.96 -19.65
C THR A 409 -30.15 12.22 -20.27
N GLU A 410 -30.30 11.79 -21.52
CA GLU A 410 -29.22 11.18 -22.30
C GLU A 410 -29.09 11.88 -23.65
N ASP A 411 -28.04 12.69 -23.78
CA ASP A 411 -27.71 13.38 -25.03
C ASP A 411 -26.69 12.57 -25.83
N VAL A 412 -27.16 11.83 -26.83
CA VAL A 412 -26.31 10.95 -27.65
C VAL A 412 -26.20 11.51 -29.07
N ALA A 413 -25.08 12.17 -29.36
CA ALA A 413 -24.81 12.74 -30.70
C ALA A 413 -24.65 11.67 -31.79
N GLY A 414 -24.14 10.49 -31.42
CA GLY A 414 -24.00 9.34 -32.31
C GLY A 414 -25.27 8.49 -32.36
N ARG A 415 -25.14 7.20 -32.02
CA ARG A 415 -26.24 6.23 -32.00
C ARG A 415 -26.41 5.65 -30.61
N LYS A 416 -27.62 5.73 -30.06
CA LYS A 416 -28.04 4.91 -28.92
C LYS A 416 -28.64 3.61 -29.43
N ARG A 417 -28.12 2.46 -28.99
CA ARG A 417 -28.63 1.12 -29.34
C ARG A 417 -29.05 0.41 -28.06
N ILE A 418 -30.31 0.00 -27.97
CA ILE A 418 -30.85 -0.80 -26.86
C ILE A 418 -31.26 -2.14 -27.46
N GLU A 419 -30.71 -3.22 -26.92
CA GLU A 419 -31.05 -4.59 -27.33
C GLU A 419 -31.35 -5.41 -26.08
N ALA A 420 -32.53 -6.04 -26.07
CA ALA A 420 -32.94 -6.97 -25.04
C ALA A 420 -33.41 -8.26 -25.71
N LEU A 421 -32.93 -9.41 -25.24
CA LEU A 421 -33.44 -10.71 -25.68
C LEU A 421 -34.82 -11.02 -25.10
N GLY A 422 -35.14 -10.43 -23.95
CA GLY A 422 -36.45 -10.52 -23.31
C GLY A 422 -37.39 -9.43 -23.83
N ALA A 423 -37.70 -8.46 -22.98
CA ALA A 423 -38.62 -7.36 -23.29
C ALA A 423 -37.96 -5.99 -23.08
N ILE A 424 -38.51 -4.99 -23.76
CA ILE A 424 -38.29 -3.57 -23.47
C ILE A 424 -39.67 -3.00 -23.13
N GLU A 425 -39.83 -2.49 -21.92
CA GLU A 425 -41.06 -1.87 -21.44
C GLU A 425 -40.83 -0.36 -21.27
N LEU A 426 -41.61 0.45 -21.98
CA LEU A 426 -41.60 1.91 -21.87
C LEU A 426 -42.95 2.35 -21.34
N LEU A 427 -42.97 2.79 -20.08
CA LEU A 427 -44.18 3.22 -19.38
C LEU A 427 -44.04 4.70 -19.03
N ALA A 428 -45.05 5.49 -19.36
CA ALA A 428 -45.17 6.89 -18.97
C ALA A 428 -46.53 7.11 -18.29
N GLY A 429 -46.54 7.85 -17.18
CA GLY A 429 -47.78 8.20 -16.48
C GLY A 429 -48.54 9.37 -17.11
N ASP A 430 -47.85 10.15 -17.93
CA ASP A 430 -48.39 11.27 -18.71
C ASP A 430 -48.06 11.01 -20.18
N ASP A 431 -47.18 11.80 -20.81
CA ASP A 431 -46.86 11.65 -22.23
C ASP A 431 -45.65 10.73 -22.51
N LEU A 432 -45.79 9.86 -23.53
CA LEU A 432 -44.68 9.20 -24.22
C LEU A 432 -44.62 9.71 -25.66
N THR A 433 -43.59 10.50 -26.00
CA THR A 433 -43.39 11.03 -27.37
C THR A 433 -42.26 10.29 -28.08
N LEU A 434 -42.56 9.73 -29.24
CA LEU A 434 -41.57 9.13 -30.15
C LEU A 434 -41.53 9.93 -31.45
N ALA A 435 -40.39 10.53 -31.76
CA ALA A 435 -40.21 11.35 -32.95
C ALA A 435 -38.88 11.05 -33.64
N THR A 436 -38.88 11.07 -34.97
CA THR A 436 -37.69 10.85 -35.80
C THR A 436 -37.68 11.84 -36.96
N LEU A 437 -36.51 12.35 -37.34
CA LEU A 437 -36.38 13.24 -38.50
C LEU A 437 -36.55 12.49 -39.83
N ALA A 438 -36.09 11.25 -39.89
CA ALA A 438 -36.18 10.40 -41.08
C ALA A 438 -37.34 9.41 -40.92
N ASN A 439 -37.03 8.12 -40.80
CA ASN A 439 -38.03 7.06 -40.78
C ASN A 439 -38.21 6.49 -39.37
N LEU A 440 -39.47 6.26 -38.99
CA LEU A 440 -39.85 5.44 -37.84
C LEU A 440 -40.35 4.09 -38.35
N HIS A 441 -39.69 3.01 -37.97
CA HIS A 441 -40.08 1.65 -38.34
C HIS A 441 -40.64 0.92 -37.11
N GLN A 442 -41.89 0.48 -37.19
CA GLN A 442 -42.52 -0.38 -36.19
C GLN A 442 -42.85 -1.71 -36.86
N VAL A 443 -42.08 -2.76 -36.53
CA VAL A 443 -42.22 -4.09 -37.12
C VAL A 443 -42.53 -5.09 -36.03
N THR A 444 -43.60 -5.86 -36.22
CA THR A 444 -44.07 -6.85 -35.24
C THR A 444 -44.43 -8.13 -35.99
N ALA A 445 -43.87 -9.25 -35.55
CA ALA A 445 -44.19 -10.57 -36.13
C ALA A 445 -45.44 -11.21 -35.50
N GLY A 446 -45.70 -10.87 -34.23
CA GLY A 446 -46.89 -11.31 -33.50
C GLY A 446 -48.04 -10.29 -33.59
N GLU A 447 -48.79 -10.17 -32.50
CA GLU A 447 -49.90 -9.24 -32.39
C GLU A 447 -49.42 -7.79 -32.13
N ARG A 448 -50.05 -6.83 -32.82
CA ARG A 448 -49.96 -5.40 -32.50
C ARG A 448 -51.35 -4.93 -32.07
N VAL A 449 -51.43 -4.29 -30.90
CA VAL A 449 -52.67 -3.73 -30.35
C VAL A 449 -52.49 -2.22 -30.13
N ASP A 450 -53.32 -1.42 -30.79
CA ASP A 450 -53.40 0.02 -30.58
C ASP A 450 -54.77 0.35 -29.94
N VAL A 451 -54.77 0.82 -28.69
CA VAL A 451 -55.99 1.22 -27.97
C VAL A 451 -55.92 2.71 -27.66
N THR A 452 -56.89 3.47 -28.17
CA THR A 452 -56.98 4.92 -27.99
C THR A 452 -58.30 5.27 -27.32
N GLY A 453 -58.24 5.92 -26.15
CA GLY A 453 -59.45 6.28 -25.37
C GLY A 453 -60.18 7.54 -25.86
N ALA A 454 -59.51 8.37 -26.65
CA ALA A 454 -60.04 9.62 -27.20
C ALA A 454 -59.82 9.67 -28.72
N ASP A 455 -59.16 10.70 -29.23
CA ASP A 455 -58.96 10.89 -30.66
C ASP A 455 -57.78 10.07 -31.19
N TYR A 456 -58.00 9.34 -32.27
CA TYR A 456 -56.94 8.74 -33.08
C TYR A 456 -56.81 9.49 -34.40
N GLN A 457 -55.66 10.14 -34.61
CA GLN A 457 -55.35 10.87 -35.83
C GLN A 457 -54.24 10.16 -36.61
N HIS A 458 -54.56 9.77 -37.85
CA HIS A 458 -53.61 9.18 -38.77
C HIS A 458 -53.66 9.95 -40.09
N SER A 459 -52.60 10.72 -40.37
CA SER A 459 -52.47 11.53 -41.57
C SER A 459 -51.29 11.03 -42.41
N VAL A 460 -51.53 10.84 -43.69
CA VAL A 460 -50.53 10.33 -44.63
C VAL A 460 -50.45 11.30 -45.81
N GLY A 461 -49.31 11.95 -45.98
CA GLY A 461 -49.08 12.86 -47.12
C GLY A 461 -48.80 12.15 -48.44
N GLY A 462 -48.39 10.88 -48.37
CA GLY A 462 -48.15 10.01 -49.53
C GLY A 462 -49.24 8.94 -49.67
N ASN A 463 -48.82 7.73 -50.04
CA ASN A 463 -49.72 6.59 -50.17
C ASN A 463 -49.89 5.85 -48.83
N SER A 464 -51.12 5.45 -48.51
CA SER A 464 -51.39 4.47 -47.45
C SER A 464 -51.80 3.15 -48.09
N THR A 465 -51.11 2.07 -47.73
CA THR A 465 -51.40 0.70 -48.20
C THR A 465 -51.67 -0.17 -46.99
N THR A 466 -52.85 -0.77 -46.95
CA THR A 466 -53.23 -1.76 -45.93
C THR A 466 -53.56 -3.06 -46.66
N THR A 467 -52.93 -4.16 -46.24
CA THR A 467 -53.20 -5.50 -46.78
C THR A 467 -53.63 -6.39 -45.63
N ILE A 468 -54.84 -6.93 -45.72
CA ILE A 468 -55.44 -7.80 -44.71
C ILE A 468 -55.69 -9.15 -45.37
N ALA A 469 -54.94 -10.16 -44.94
CA ALA A 469 -55.07 -11.52 -45.48
C ALA A 469 -56.30 -12.26 -44.91
N GLY A 470 -56.71 -11.89 -43.71
CA GLY A 470 -57.94 -12.37 -43.06
C GLY A 470 -59.09 -11.38 -43.25
N ASP A 471 -59.89 -11.24 -42.19
CA ASP A 471 -61.07 -10.38 -42.20
C ASP A 471 -60.76 -8.98 -41.69
N GLU A 472 -61.37 -7.97 -42.31
CA GLU A 472 -61.43 -6.60 -41.78
C GLU A 472 -62.82 -6.35 -41.19
N GLN A 473 -62.86 -5.98 -39.91
CA GLN A 473 -64.08 -5.53 -39.26
C GLN A 473 -63.94 -4.07 -38.82
N ARG A 474 -64.83 -3.22 -39.32
CA ARG A 474 -64.94 -1.82 -38.89
C ARG A 474 -66.33 -1.55 -38.34
N THR A 475 -66.40 -1.20 -37.07
CA THR A 475 -67.65 -0.83 -36.40
C THR A 475 -67.60 0.65 -36.03
N THR A 476 -68.59 1.42 -36.45
CA THR A 476 -68.70 2.85 -36.11
C THR A 476 -70.08 3.09 -35.54
N GLN A 477 -70.15 3.55 -34.29
CA GLN A 477 -71.43 3.84 -33.63
C GLN A 477 -72.03 5.18 -34.09
N GLY A 478 -71.15 6.14 -34.41
CA GLY A 478 -71.52 7.41 -35.00
C GLY A 478 -71.50 7.38 -36.53
N ASN A 479 -71.18 8.52 -37.14
CA ASN A 479 -71.12 8.65 -38.58
C ASN A 479 -69.77 8.19 -39.14
N THR A 480 -69.78 7.54 -40.30
CA THR A 480 -68.61 7.40 -41.16
C THR A 480 -68.77 8.32 -42.36
N THR A 481 -67.74 9.11 -42.68
CA THR A 481 -67.66 9.88 -43.91
C THR A 481 -66.45 9.42 -44.71
N GLU A 482 -66.68 9.07 -45.98
CA GLU A 482 -65.62 8.72 -46.93
C GLU A 482 -65.73 9.70 -48.11
N GLN A 483 -64.72 10.56 -48.29
CA GLN A 483 -64.68 11.55 -49.36
C GLN A 483 -63.53 11.25 -50.30
N ILE A 484 -63.85 11.02 -51.57
CA ILE A 484 -62.89 10.62 -52.60
C ILE A 484 -63.08 11.53 -53.81
N THR A 485 -62.07 12.34 -54.10
CA THR A 485 -62.06 13.22 -55.29
C THR A 485 -61.79 12.44 -56.57
N GLY A 486 -60.97 11.39 -56.48
CA GLY A 486 -60.67 10.49 -57.59
C GLY A 486 -61.70 9.37 -57.75
N THR A 487 -61.27 8.24 -58.30
CA THR A 487 -62.12 7.06 -58.45
C THR A 487 -62.12 6.22 -57.18
N ARG A 488 -63.31 5.88 -56.67
CA ARG A 488 -63.49 4.82 -55.67
C ARG A 488 -63.78 3.50 -56.37
N SER A 489 -62.91 2.51 -56.21
CA SER A 489 -63.13 1.14 -56.68
C SER A 489 -63.49 0.23 -55.51
N SER A 490 -64.63 -0.45 -55.59
CA SER A 490 -65.05 -1.46 -54.62
C SER A 490 -65.43 -2.73 -55.39
N THR A 491 -64.64 -3.78 -55.23
CA THR A 491 -64.81 -5.06 -55.92
C THR A 491 -64.98 -6.16 -54.88
N ALA A 492 -66.13 -6.81 -54.90
CA ALA A 492 -66.46 -7.92 -54.01
C ALA A 492 -67.32 -8.92 -54.78
N GLN A 493 -67.32 -10.19 -54.35
CA GLN A 493 -68.24 -11.19 -54.90
C GLN A 493 -69.70 -10.77 -54.67
N ALA A 494 -69.99 -10.17 -53.51
CA ALA A 494 -71.28 -9.57 -53.20
C ALA A 494 -71.08 -8.28 -52.40
N GLN A 495 -71.85 -7.24 -52.73
CA GLN A 495 -71.89 -6.00 -51.96
C GLN A 495 -73.28 -5.82 -51.35
N VAL A 496 -73.33 -5.67 -50.02
CA VAL A 496 -74.58 -5.54 -49.27
C VAL A 496 -74.64 -4.14 -48.66
N ILE A 497 -75.59 -3.32 -49.11
CA ILE A 497 -75.84 -1.97 -48.60
C ILE A 497 -77.23 -1.96 -47.97
N LYS A 498 -77.30 -1.66 -46.67
CA LYS A 498 -78.55 -1.65 -45.89
C LYS A 498 -78.65 -0.36 -45.09
N GLY A 499 -79.86 0.20 -45.04
CA GLY A 499 -80.19 1.36 -44.23
C GLY A 499 -81.65 1.74 -44.43
N ASN A 500 -82.20 2.56 -43.53
CA ASN A 500 -83.57 3.06 -43.67
C ASN A 500 -83.75 3.95 -44.91
N SER A 501 -82.67 4.62 -45.34
CA SER A 501 -82.59 5.38 -46.59
C SER A 501 -81.27 5.07 -47.27
N ILE A 502 -81.33 4.79 -48.57
CA ILE A 502 -80.15 4.54 -49.42
C ILE A 502 -80.14 5.60 -50.52
N VAL A 503 -79.04 6.36 -50.59
CA VAL A 503 -78.82 7.37 -51.62
C VAL A 503 -77.70 6.91 -52.55
N LEU A 504 -78.09 6.53 -53.76
CA LEU A 504 -77.17 6.25 -54.86
C LEU A 504 -77.42 7.31 -55.93
N GLY A 505 -76.51 8.26 -56.09
CA GLY A 505 -76.69 9.33 -57.07
C GLY A 505 -75.71 10.48 -56.90
N ASN A 506 -76.04 11.61 -57.53
CA ASN A 506 -75.15 12.76 -57.74
C ASN A 506 -75.54 13.99 -56.89
N GLY A 507 -76.27 13.78 -55.78
CA GLY A 507 -76.76 14.84 -54.91
C GLY A 507 -78.06 15.51 -55.38
N THR A 508 -78.34 15.50 -56.68
CA THR A 508 -79.61 16.03 -57.24
C THR A 508 -80.63 14.93 -57.47
N HIS A 509 -80.18 13.77 -57.97
CA HIS A 509 -81.03 12.63 -58.28
C HIS A 509 -80.62 11.40 -57.47
N ASN A 510 -81.60 10.56 -57.11
CA ASN A 510 -81.41 9.26 -56.46
C ASN A 510 -81.91 8.15 -57.38
N LEU A 511 -81.07 7.16 -57.67
CA LEU A 511 -81.36 6.02 -58.54
C LEU A 511 -82.62 5.26 -58.13
N LEU A 512 -82.76 4.90 -56.85
CA LEU A 512 -83.91 4.15 -56.36
C LEU A 512 -85.20 4.97 -56.45
N ALA A 513 -85.13 6.25 -56.13
CA ALA A 513 -86.28 7.15 -56.27
C ALA A 513 -86.72 7.28 -57.73
N LEU A 514 -85.76 7.44 -58.66
CA LEU A 514 -86.06 7.48 -60.09
C LEU A 514 -86.65 6.15 -60.60
N MET A 515 -86.16 5.00 -60.12
CA MET A 515 -86.74 3.70 -60.44
C MET A 515 -88.17 3.56 -59.93
N ILE A 516 -88.45 4.00 -58.70
CA ILE A 516 -89.81 4.00 -58.14
C ILE A 516 -90.73 4.89 -58.96
N SER A 517 -90.31 6.12 -59.29
CA SER A 517 -91.07 7.03 -60.15
C SER A 517 -91.33 6.43 -61.52
N MET A 518 -90.33 5.76 -62.12
CA MET A 518 -90.52 5.05 -63.40
C MET A 518 -91.57 3.94 -63.29
N MET A 519 -91.50 3.12 -62.24
CA MET A 519 -92.48 2.06 -61.99
C MET A 519 -93.89 2.62 -61.81
N ALA A 520 -94.04 3.76 -61.11
CA ALA A 520 -95.32 4.42 -60.92
C ALA A 520 -95.90 4.97 -62.25
N GLU A 521 -95.06 5.55 -63.11
CA GLU A 521 -95.46 6.03 -64.43
C GLU A 521 -95.88 4.87 -65.35
N VAL A 522 -95.12 3.77 -65.34
CA VAL A 522 -95.47 2.55 -66.10
C VAL A 522 -96.76 1.92 -65.58
N GLN A 523 -96.93 1.79 -64.26
CA GLN A 523 -98.15 1.27 -63.66
C GLN A 523 -99.37 2.12 -64.02
N SER A 524 -99.24 3.45 -63.95
CA SER A 524 -100.31 4.38 -64.30
C SER A 524 -100.69 4.25 -65.77
N ALA A 525 -99.71 4.15 -66.67
CA ALA A 525 -99.97 3.90 -68.09
C ALA A 525 -100.71 2.58 -68.34
N LEU A 526 -100.33 1.50 -67.66
CA LEU A 526 -100.99 0.20 -67.75
C LEU A 526 -102.44 0.24 -67.25
N GLN A 527 -102.71 0.93 -66.14
CA GLN A 527 -104.07 1.12 -65.63
C GLN A 527 -104.96 1.90 -66.62
N LYS A 528 -104.40 2.91 -67.30
CA LYS A 528 -105.13 3.62 -68.36
C LYS A 528 -105.44 2.73 -69.55
N LEU A 529 -104.51 1.84 -69.91
CA LEU A 529 -104.72 0.86 -70.98
C LEU A 529 -105.73 -0.22 -70.59
N ASP A 530 -105.78 -0.69 -69.33
CA ASP A 530 -106.78 -1.69 -68.92
C ASP A 530 -108.22 -1.16 -69.03
N GLY A 531 -108.46 0.06 -68.53
CA GLY A 531 -109.79 0.69 -68.55
C GLY A 531 -110.18 1.35 -69.89
N HIS A 532 -109.46 1.08 -70.99
CA HIS A 532 -109.70 1.78 -72.24
C HIS A 532 -110.98 1.31 -72.96
N THR A 533 -111.56 2.21 -73.74
CA THR A 533 -112.71 1.91 -74.60
C THR A 533 -112.46 2.44 -76.00
N HIS A 534 -112.99 1.75 -77.01
CA HIS A 534 -113.01 2.21 -78.39
C HIS A 534 -114.38 2.83 -78.72
N PRO A 535 -114.45 4.12 -79.04
CA PRO A 535 -115.72 4.77 -79.40
C PRO A 535 -116.34 4.18 -80.70
N ASN A 536 -115.51 3.68 -81.63
CA ASN A 536 -115.90 3.03 -82.88
C ASN A 536 -114.68 2.39 -83.57
N HIS A 537 -114.88 1.48 -84.52
CA HIS A 537 -113.80 0.65 -85.14
C HIS A 537 -112.72 1.44 -85.92
N ASN A 538 -112.92 2.75 -86.15
CA ASN A 538 -111.98 3.62 -86.90
C ASN A 538 -111.44 4.81 -86.09
N THR A 539 -111.60 4.85 -84.75
CA THR A 539 -111.03 5.94 -83.90
C THR A 539 -110.02 5.44 -82.88
N PRO A 540 -109.00 6.25 -82.55
CA PRO A 540 -108.04 5.91 -81.50
C PRO A 540 -108.71 5.73 -80.13
N PRO A 541 -108.09 4.95 -79.22
CA PRO A 541 -108.57 4.77 -77.85
C PRO A 541 -108.76 6.10 -77.13
N ASN A 542 -109.77 6.19 -76.25
CA ASN A 542 -110.05 7.38 -75.44
C ASN A 542 -108.89 7.84 -74.52
N VAL A 543 -107.90 6.98 -74.29
CA VAL A 543 -106.76 7.22 -73.40
C VAL A 543 -105.43 7.56 -74.12
N GLN A 544 -105.41 7.67 -75.46
CA GLN A 544 -104.17 7.83 -76.24
C GLN A 544 -103.25 8.98 -75.74
N GLY A 545 -103.81 10.17 -75.47
CA GLY A 545 -103.04 11.32 -75.00
C GLY A 545 -102.47 11.15 -73.58
N GLN A 546 -103.18 10.44 -72.71
CA GLN A 546 -102.72 10.15 -71.35
C GLN A 546 -101.55 9.18 -71.36
N VAL A 547 -101.63 8.13 -72.20
CA VAL A 547 -100.53 7.17 -72.40
C VAL A 547 -99.30 7.85 -73.00
N ALA A 548 -99.46 8.75 -73.97
CA ALA A 548 -98.35 9.53 -74.52
C ALA A 548 -97.66 10.43 -73.48
N SER A 549 -98.42 11.02 -72.55
CA SER A 549 -97.85 11.83 -71.45
C SER A 549 -97.01 10.99 -70.49
N HIS A 550 -97.49 9.81 -70.09
CA HIS A 550 -96.72 8.89 -69.24
C HIS A 550 -95.42 8.44 -69.93
N ALA A 551 -95.46 8.19 -71.24
CA ALA A 551 -94.25 7.91 -72.02
C ALA A 551 -93.24 9.07 -72.00
N GLY A 552 -93.73 10.32 -72.08
CA GLY A 552 -92.91 11.53 -71.94
C GLY A 552 -92.21 11.62 -70.58
N ASN A 553 -92.95 11.40 -69.48
CA ASN A 553 -92.41 11.41 -68.12
C ASN A 553 -91.34 10.33 -67.91
N VAL A 554 -91.56 9.12 -68.45
CA VAL A 554 -90.54 8.06 -68.46
C VAL A 554 -89.29 8.50 -69.24
N GLY A 555 -89.46 9.23 -70.35
CA GLY A 555 -88.35 9.84 -71.10
C GLY A 555 -87.53 10.82 -70.26
N THR A 556 -88.18 11.67 -69.46
CA THR A 556 -87.50 12.57 -68.52
C THR A 556 -86.76 11.80 -67.42
N ILE A 557 -87.40 10.79 -66.83
CA ILE A 557 -86.76 9.94 -65.81
C ILE A 557 -85.53 9.21 -66.38
N LYS A 558 -85.62 8.72 -67.63
CA LYS A 558 -84.48 8.14 -68.35
C LYS A 558 -83.34 9.16 -68.51
N GLY A 559 -83.65 10.40 -68.91
CA GLY A 559 -82.65 11.47 -68.99
C GLY A 559 -81.95 11.72 -67.66
N ASN A 560 -82.70 11.72 -66.55
CA ASN A 560 -82.13 11.86 -65.21
C ASN A 560 -81.26 10.65 -64.83
N LEU A 561 -81.64 9.42 -65.20
CA LEU A 561 -80.82 8.21 -64.98
C LEU A 561 -79.50 8.25 -65.76
N GLN A 562 -79.49 8.82 -66.97
CA GLN A 562 -78.27 8.99 -67.76
C GLN A 562 -77.26 9.94 -67.09
N SER A 563 -77.69 10.78 -66.14
CA SER A 563 -76.76 11.62 -65.37
C SER A 563 -75.87 10.83 -64.39
N PHE A 564 -76.13 9.54 -64.18
CA PHE A 564 -75.30 8.65 -63.36
C PHE A 564 -74.30 7.82 -64.17
N THR A 565 -74.50 7.71 -65.48
CA THR A 565 -73.55 7.04 -66.37
C THR A 565 -72.52 8.08 -66.76
N GLY A 566 -71.42 8.13 -65.99
CA GLY A 566 -70.28 9.01 -66.26
C GLY A 566 -69.70 8.83 -67.66
#